data_AF-A0A2G6LEY8-F1
#
_entry.id   AF-A0A2G6LEY8-F1
#
_cell.length_a   1.000
_cell.length_b   1.000
_cell.length_c   1.000
_cell.angle_alpha   90.00
_cell.angle_beta   90.00
_cell.angle_gamma   90.00
#
_symmetry.space_group_name_H-M   'P 1'
#
loop_
_entity.id
_entity.type
_entity.pdbx_description
1 polymer ?
#
loop_
_entity_poly.entity_id
_entity_poly.type
_entity_poly.pdbx_seq_one_letter_code
_entity_poly.pdbx_strand_id
1 'polypeptide(L)'
;LFLRKTGFSDDTFEYYDGNNQQTKVVLAENFMSQASFDIANDGRTLVYAWPNDRIYEIRLTDLITKPEQSLLLTQGNGLPLTPKFSADDKWIFFSQPNANEFQELKKISVHGGKVIDVPVKKWDWGTATYPVQITTKVDGKKETVRASLTDEYGHPFFPKNMTLHQEGQHGKVFFYISENTTIELPKGKYTLTVVKGFETKVKTVNFTVDEASVKKVTVDLAEIWSPRAHNWYGSDNHFHLNYGGTTMLTPEDIIPELKGEGLDFGFPLVANLHHKLLDRELVAWERKEFPKMKFGQETRSHFLGHLNVLATEEPFWPWMWGPDYSVYGREDISNADVMKFAEASGGIGGYVHPVYYRD
;
A
#
# COMPACT_ATOMS: atom_id res chain seq x y z
N LEU A 1 6.46 12.46 24.75
CA LEU A 1 5.89 12.70 23.40
C LEU A 1 5.31 11.39 22.90
N PHE A 2 4.10 11.38 22.37
CA PHE A 2 3.47 10.20 21.81
C PHE A 2 2.61 10.57 20.59
N LEU A 3 2.35 9.59 19.73
CA LEU A 3 1.42 9.73 18.62
C LEU A 3 0.05 9.24 19.08
N ARG A 4 -0.93 10.13 19.11
CA ARG A 4 -2.31 9.78 19.37
C ARG A 4 -3.03 9.57 18.03
N LYS A 5 -3.66 8.41 17.91
CA LYS A 5 -4.50 8.03 16.78
C LYS A 5 -5.94 8.00 17.23
N THR A 6 -6.78 8.91 16.74
CA THR A 6 -8.21 8.90 17.02
C THR A 6 -9.01 8.71 15.75
N GLY A 7 -9.31 7.44 15.45
CA GLY A 7 -10.22 7.05 14.36
C GLY A 7 -9.91 7.72 13.02
N PHE A 8 -10.94 7.94 12.21
CA PHE A 8 -10.78 8.44 10.85
C PHE A 8 -10.38 9.91 10.75
N SER A 9 -10.26 10.70 11.82
CA SER A 9 -10.38 12.16 11.64
C SER A 9 -9.62 13.09 12.58
N ASP A 10 -8.60 12.67 13.35
CA ASP A 10 -7.69 13.61 14.02
C ASP A 10 -6.46 12.86 14.56
N ASP A 11 -5.38 12.79 13.80
CA ASP A 11 -4.12 12.23 14.32
C ASP A 11 -3.25 13.38 14.87
N THR A 12 -2.59 13.16 16.00
CA THR A 12 -1.80 14.22 16.65
C THR A 12 -0.49 13.71 17.25
N PHE A 13 0.57 14.49 17.13
CA PHE A 13 1.73 14.36 18.01
C PHE A 13 1.46 15.16 19.29
N GLU A 14 1.51 14.49 20.44
CA GLU A 14 1.16 15.05 21.73
C GLU A 14 2.35 14.99 22.71
N TYR A 15 2.66 16.12 23.33
CA TYR A 15 3.64 16.24 24.40
C TYR A 15 2.92 16.19 25.75
N TYR A 16 3.25 15.20 26.58
CA TYR A 16 2.77 15.12 27.97
C TYR A 16 3.78 15.77 28.90
N ASP A 17 3.35 16.83 29.57
CA ASP A 17 4.06 17.46 30.67
C ASP A 17 3.70 16.72 31.97
N GLY A 18 4.61 15.90 32.46
CA GLY A 18 4.42 15.13 33.69
C GLY A 18 4.35 15.97 34.96
N ASN A 19 4.88 17.20 34.96
CA ASN A 19 4.84 18.08 36.13
C ASN A 19 3.46 18.70 36.28
N ASN A 20 2.87 19.13 35.17
CA ASN A 20 1.55 19.76 35.14
C ASN A 20 0.41 18.78 34.86
N GLN A 21 0.73 17.52 34.56
CA GLN A 21 -0.22 16.47 34.13
C GLN A 21 -1.08 16.93 32.94
N GLN A 22 -0.48 17.67 32.01
CA GLN A 22 -1.18 18.23 30.85
C GLN A 22 -0.59 17.70 29.56
N THR A 23 -1.45 17.55 28.57
CA THR A 23 -1.07 17.19 27.22
C THR A 23 -1.22 18.38 26.29
N LYS A 24 -0.18 18.65 25.49
CA LYS A 24 -0.15 19.69 24.47
C LYS A 24 -0.05 19.04 23.09
N VAL A 25 -0.95 19.41 22.18
CA VAL A 25 -0.83 19.06 20.76
C VAL A 25 0.34 19.86 20.16
N VAL A 26 1.28 19.13 19.57
CA VAL A 26 2.47 19.68 18.89
C VAL A 26 2.15 19.89 17.42
N LEU A 27 1.61 18.86 16.78
CA LEU A 27 1.20 18.84 15.37
C LEU A 27 -0.06 18.01 15.23
N ALA A 28 -0.93 18.37 14.30
CA ALA A 28 -2.20 17.69 14.03
C ALA A 28 -2.40 17.57 12.53
N GLU A 29 -2.93 16.44 12.09
CA GLU A 29 -3.35 16.23 10.70
C GLU A 29 -4.43 15.15 10.60
N ASN A 30 -5.30 15.33 9.61
CA ASN A 30 -6.27 14.34 9.21
C ASN A 30 -5.58 13.21 8.45
N PHE A 31 -5.56 12.04 9.10
CA PHE A 31 -5.07 10.78 8.59
C PHE A 31 -3.56 10.77 8.28
N MET A 32 -2.80 10.28 9.25
CA MET A 32 -1.35 10.12 9.17
C MET A 32 -0.93 8.66 9.35
N SER A 33 -1.48 7.74 8.56
CA SER A 33 -1.31 6.28 8.78
C SER A 33 0.13 5.82 9.01
N GLN A 34 1.10 6.45 8.35
CA GLN A 34 2.52 6.13 8.46
C GLN A 34 3.35 7.14 9.29
N ALA A 35 2.69 8.07 10.00
CA ALA A 35 3.39 9.03 10.85
C ALA A 35 4.23 8.32 11.90
N SER A 36 5.46 8.78 12.01
CA SER A 36 6.46 8.27 12.93
C SER A 36 7.44 9.41 13.21
N PHE A 37 8.13 9.33 14.34
CA PHE A 37 9.03 10.39 14.77
C PHE A 37 10.21 9.86 15.58
N ASP A 38 11.17 10.74 15.83
CA ASP A 38 12.29 10.56 16.74
C ASP A 38 12.73 11.89 17.34
N ILE A 39 13.34 11.86 18.52
CA ILE A 39 13.81 13.05 19.22
C ILE A 39 15.33 12.98 19.32
N ALA A 40 16.02 14.07 19.00
CA ALA A 40 17.47 14.19 19.14
C ALA A 40 17.88 14.12 20.63
N ASN A 41 19.19 13.94 20.90
CA ASN A 41 19.69 13.87 22.28
C ASN A 41 19.50 15.19 23.07
N ASP A 42 19.26 16.31 22.38
CA ASP A 42 18.93 17.59 23.01
C ASP A 42 17.55 17.61 23.68
N GLY A 43 16.72 16.57 23.46
CA GLY A 43 15.37 16.45 24.00
C GLY A 43 14.36 17.45 23.42
N ARG A 44 14.73 18.17 22.35
CA ARG A 44 13.99 19.32 21.83
C ARG A 44 13.74 19.24 20.33
N THR A 45 14.70 18.74 19.56
CA THR A 45 14.57 18.64 18.10
C THR A 45 13.85 17.35 17.73
N LEU A 46 12.71 17.49 17.05
CA LEU A 46 11.89 16.39 16.54
C LEU A 46 12.18 16.19 15.05
N VAL A 47 12.43 14.95 14.63
CA VAL A 47 12.29 14.53 13.23
C VAL A 47 11.03 13.70 13.09
N TYR A 48 10.27 13.89 12.02
CA TYR A 48 9.04 13.14 11.80
C TYR A 48 8.72 12.98 10.31
N ALA A 49 8.03 11.88 9.99
CA ALA A 49 7.44 11.65 8.69
C ALA A 49 6.03 12.27 8.66
N TRP A 50 5.73 13.08 7.66
CA TRP A 50 4.49 13.83 7.55
C TRP A 50 3.86 13.66 6.16
N PRO A 51 2.55 13.34 6.07
CA PRO A 51 1.88 13.29 4.78
C PRO A 51 1.70 14.71 4.21
N ASN A 52 1.94 14.86 2.90
CA ASN A 52 1.58 16.03 2.13
C ASN A 52 0.89 15.56 0.84
N ASP A 53 -0.43 15.65 0.81
CA ASP A 53 -1.28 15.05 -0.23
C ASP A 53 -0.97 13.56 -0.42
N ARG A 54 -0.51 13.13 -1.61
CA ARG A 54 -0.12 11.74 -1.88
C ARG A 54 1.28 11.38 -1.34
N ILE A 55 2.19 12.33 -1.16
CA ILE A 55 3.59 12.02 -0.77
C ILE A 55 3.81 12.08 0.74
N TYR A 56 4.95 11.58 1.19
CA TYR A 56 5.44 11.82 2.56
C TYR A 56 6.74 12.63 2.54
N GLU A 57 6.87 13.48 3.54
CA GLU A 57 8.01 14.33 3.79
C GLU A 57 8.68 13.93 5.09
N ILE A 58 10.01 14.08 5.17
CA ILE A 58 10.72 14.10 6.45
C ILE A 58 10.95 15.55 6.83
N ARG A 59 10.48 15.93 8.02
CA ARG A 59 10.53 17.29 8.53
C ARG A 59 11.23 17.33 9.89
N LEU A 60 11.86 18.46 10.19
CA LEU A 60 12.37 18.80 11.51
C LEU A 60 11.52 19.90 12.14
N THR A 61 11.32 19.84 13.45
CA THR A 61 10.77 20.97 14.19
C THR A 61 11.31 21.04 15.62
N ASP A 62 11.08 22.17 16.26
CA ASP A 62 11.37 22.43 17.66
C ASP A 62 10.14 22.13 18.51
N LEU A 63 10.24 21.17 19.44
CA LEU A 63 9.09 20.73 20.25
C LEU A 63 8.52 21.80 21.18
N ILE A 64 9.32 22.80 21.56
CA ILE A 64 9.01 23.68 22.69
C ILE A 64 8.57 25.06 22.22
N THR A 65 9.34 25.67 21.32
CA THR A 65 9.20 27.09 21.00
C THR A 65 8.19 27.38 19.90
N LYS A 66 8.31 26.72 18.74
CA LYS A 66 7.46 26.94 17.57
C LYS A 66 7.27 25.64 16.77
N PRO A 67 6.59 24.63 17.32
CA PRO A 67 6.41 23.33 16.67
C PRO A 67 5.65 23.41 15.33
N GLU A 68 4.84 24.45 15.13
CA GLU A 68 4.16 24.75 13.87
C GLU A 68 5.13 25.18 12.76
N GLN A 69 6.32 25.66 13.12
CA GLN A 69 7.38 26.01 12.18
C GLN A 69 8.27 24.79 11.97
N SER A 70 8.03 24.08 10.87
CA SER A 70 8.81 22.90 10.51
C SER A 70 9.64 23.12 9.25
N LEU A 71 10.84 22.55 9.27
CA LEU A 71 11.77 22.54 8.15
C LEU A 71 11.60 21.24 7.36
N LEU A 72 11.37 21.35 6.05
CA LEU A 72 11.45 20.21 5.14
C LEU A 72 12.92 19.78 4.96
N LEU A 73 13.25 18.54 5.32
CA LEU A 73 14.58 17.97 5.05
C LEU A 73 14.63 17.29 3.67
N THR A 74 13.64 16.45 3.40
CA THR A 74 13.55 15.73 2.14
C THR A 74 12.12 15.29 1.88
N GLN A 75 11.80 15.17 0.61
CA GLN A 75 10.62 14.48 0.10
C GLN A 75 11.14 13.43 -0.87
N GLY A 76 10.68 12.20 -0.72
CA GLY A 76 11.08 11.11 -1.62
C GLY A 76 10.25 11.12 -2.89
N ASN A 77 10.77 10.53 -3.96
CA ASN A 77 9.93 9.96 -5.02
C ASN A 77 9.28 8.69 -4.44
N GLY A 78 8.31 8.85 -3.52
CA GLY A 78 7.70 7.77 -2.75
C GLY A 78 7.42 8.14 -1.29
N LEU A 79 7.47 7.15 -0.40
CA LEU A 79 7.16 7.28 1.02
C LEU A 79 8.44 7.15 1.89
N PRO A 80 9.11 8.25 2.26
CA PRO A 80 10.15 8.22 3.27
C PRO A 80 9.53 8.08 4.66
N LEU A 81 9.74 6.94 5.30
CA LEU A 81 9.09 6.53 6.54
C LEU A 81 10.11 6.30 7.66
N THR A 82 9.60 6.25 8.89
CA THR A 82 10.34 5.86 10.10
C THR A 82 11.68 6.58 10.30
N PRO A 83 11.71 7.93 10.29
CA PRO A 83 12.96 8.66 10.47
C PRO A 83 13.52 8.45 11.88
N LYS A 84 14.84 8.34 11.99
CA LYS A 84 15.60 8.14 13.23
C LYS A 84 16.89 8.94 13.22
N PHE A 85 17.21 9.58 14.34
CA PHE A 85 18.50 10.25 14.50
C PHE A 85 19.63 9.20 14.60
N SER A 86 20.81 9.56 14.09
CA SER A 86 22.04 8.88 14.47
C SER A 86 22.38 9.15 15.93
N ALA A 87 23.19 8.29 16.54
CA ALA A 87 23.60 8.45 17.94
C ALA A 87 24.30 9.80 18.22
N ASP A 88 24.90 10.44 17.22
CA ASP A 88 25.55 11.75 17.29
C ASP A 88 24.70 12.91 16.75
N ASP A 89 23.43 12.67 16.43
CA ASP A 89 22.46 13.61 15.87
C ASP A 89 22.87 14.30 14.56
N LYS A 90 23.87 13.79 13.83
CA LYS A 90 24.31 14.40 12.56
C LYS A 90 23.54 13.92 11.33
N TRP A 91 22.91 12.76 11.44
CA TRP A 91 22.21 12.10 10.35
C TRP A 91 20.80 11.71 10.76
N ILE A 92 19.89 11.77 9.80
CA ILE A 92 18.58 11.11 9.86
C ILE A 92 18.66 9.88 8.97
N PHE A 93 18.40 8.71 9.54
CA PHE A 93 18.16 7.46 8.83
C PHE A 93 16.66 7.26 8.63
N PHE A 94 16.24 6.71 7.50
CA PHE A 94 14.84 6.45 7.20
C PHE A 94 14.70 5.31 6.20
N SER A 95 13.52 4.69 6.15
CA SER A 95 13.16 3.71 5.13
C SER A 95 12.46 4.39 3.97
N GLN A 96 12.72 3.94 2.75
CA GLN A 96 11.97 4.38 1.57
C GLN A 96 11.99 3.27 0.52
N PRO A 97 10.85 2.98 -0.14
CA PRO A 97 10.82 2.00 -1.22
C PRO A 97 11.66 2.46 -2.42
N ASN A 98 12.25 1.49 -3.11
CA ASN A 98 12.86 1.68 -4.42
C ASN A 98 11.83 1.47 -5.54
N ALA A 99 12.27 1.53 -6.80
CA ALA A 99 11.40 1.36 -7.97
C ALA A 99 10.76 -0.03 -8.13
N ASN A 100 11.12 -1.01 -7.30
CA ASN A 100 10.45 -2.32 -7.23
C ASN A 100 9.66 -2.46 -5.91
N GLU A 101 9.33 -1.34 -5.27
CA GLU A 101 8.60 -1.26 -4.00
C GLU A 101 9.27 -1.96 -2.83
N PHE A 102 10.57 -2.23 -2.94
CA PHE A 102 11.36 -2.84 -1.90
C PHE A 102 11.95 -1.77 -0.98
N GLN A 103 11.72 -1.89 0.33
CA GLN A 103 12.17 -0.93 1.31
C GLN A 103 13.70 -0.91 1.44
N GLU A 104 14.29 0.27 1.30
CA GLU A 104 15.72 0.51 1.45
C GLU A 104 16.00 1.46 2.61
N LEU A 105 17.14 1.25 3.27
CA LEU A 105 17.65 2.19 4.26
C LEU A 105 18.37 3.33 3.55
N LYS A 106 17.97 4.57 3.86
CA LYS A 106 18.58 5.79 3.36
C LYS A 106 18.96 6.69 4.51
N LYS A 107 19.81 7.69 4.24
CA LYS A 107 20.16 8.72 5.20
C LYS A 107 20.33 10.09 4.57
N ILE A 108 20.11 11.13 5.35
CA ILE A 108 20.34 12.54 5.01
C ILE A 108 20.95 13.26 6.21
N SER A 109 21.77 14.29 5.99
CA SER A 109 22.26 15.10 7.12
C SER A 109 21.12 15.90 7.73
N VAL A 110 21.18 16.17 9.03
CA VAL A 110 20.24 17.09 9.71
C VAL A 110 20.32 18.53 9.18
N HIS A 111 21.39 18.86 8.45
CA HIS A 111 21.55 20.14 7.75
C HIS A 111 21.11 20.09 6.28
N GLY A 112 20.43 19.03 5.86
CA GLY A 112 19.95 18.82 4.50
C GLY A 112 21.03 18.28 3.56
N GLY A 113 20.79 18.44 2.25
CA GLY A 113 21.68 17.95 1.20
C GLY A 113 21.17 16.67 0.53
N LYS A 114 22.08 15.92 -0.08
CA LYS A 114 21.72 14.74 -0.89
C LYS A 114 21.35 13.56 0.02
N VAL A 115 20.25 12.87 -0.33
CA VAL A 115 19.91 11.56 0.24
C VAL A 115 20.93 10.50 -0.22
N ILE A 116 21.42 9.70 0.72
CA ILE A 116 22.45 8.68 0.50
C ILE A 116 21.86 7.31 0.83
N ASP A 117 21.97 6.37 -0.10
CA ASP A 117 21.60 4.97 0.15
C ASP A 117 22.57 4.32 1.13
N VAL A 118 22.02 3.53 2.05
CA VAL A 118 22.79 2.73 3.01
C VAL A 118 22.68 1.26 2.58
N PRO A 119 23.61 0.78 1.72
CA PRO A 119 23.47 -0.54 1.12
C PRO A 119 23.65 -1.65 2.16
N VAL A 120 22.72 -2.61 2.15
CA VAL A 120 22.87 -3.85 2.91
C VAL A 120 23.93 -4.72 2.23
N LYS A 121 25.10 -4.86 2.87
CA LYS A 121 26.23 -5.63 2.31
C LYS A 121 26.03 -7.14 2.42
N LYS A 122 25.43 -7.60 3.52
CA LYS A 122 25.21 -9.01 3.82
C LYS A 122 24.02 -9.13 4.76
N TRP A 123 23.12 -10.07 4.45
CA TRP A 123 22.14 -10.55 5.41
C TRP A 123 22.76 -11.72 6.18
N ASP A 124 22.78 -11.63 7.51
CA ASP A 124 23.26 -12.72 8.36
C ASP A 124 22.07 -13.54 8.86
N TRP A 125 21.81 -14.64 8.17
CA TRP A 125 20.74 -15.58 8.52
C TRP A 125 21.16 -16.59 9.59
N GLY A 126 22.40 -16.54 10.08
CA GLY A 126 22.96 -17.56 11.00
C GLY A 126 23.17 -18.94 10.35
N THR A 127 22.87 -19.09 9.07
CA THR A 127 23.04 -20.32 8.28
C THR A 127 23.29 -19.98 6.80
N ALA A 128 23.70 -20.97 6.02
CA ALA A 128 23.85 -20.81 4.58
C ALA A 128 22.50 -20.57 3.90
N THR A 129 22.49 -19.72 2.87
CA THR A 129 21.34 -19.52 1.98
C THR A 129 21.62 -20.15 0.63
N TYR A 130 20.58 -20.68 0.00
CA TYR A 130 20.67 -21.31 -1.32
C TYR A 130 19.52 -20.86 -2.24
N PRO A 131 19.77 -20.77 -3.56
CA PRO A 131 18.78 -20.37 -4.54
C PRO A 131 17.70 -21.44 -4.72
N VAL A 132 16.44 -21.00 -4.69
CA VAL A 132 15.27 -21.82 -5.01
C VAL A 132 14.54 -21.20 -6.19
N GLN A 133 14.49 -21.94 -7.30
CA GLN A 133 13.73 -21.57 -8.49
C GLN A 133 12.31 -22.12 -8.38
N ILE A 134 11.33 -21.23 -8.26
CA ILE A 134 9.90 -21.56 -8.24
C ILE A 134 9.32 -21.32 -9.63
N THR A 135 8.57 -22.28 -10.15
CA THR A 135 7.81 -22.15 -11.41
C THR A 135 6.35 -22.47 -11.13
N THR A 136 5.45 -21.58 -11.55
CA THR A 136 4.02 -21.70 -11.33
C THR A 136 3.30 -21.91 -12.66
N LYS A 137 2.30 -22.78 -12.63
CA LYS A 137 1.50 -23.15 -13.78
C LYS A 137 0.03 -23.30 -13.42
N VAL A 138 -0.82 -23.17 -14.43
CA VAL A 138 -2.23 -23.57 -14.39
C VAL A 138 -2.47 -24.46 -15.61
N ASP A 139 -2.93 -25.69 -15.39
CA ASP A 139 -3.16 -26.70 -16.41
C ASP A 139 -1.97 -26.84 -17.38
N GLY A 140 -0.76 -26.88 -16.82
CA GLY A 140 0.49 -27.06 -17.54
C GLY A 140 1.06 -25.80 -18.21
N LYS A 141 0.32 -24.69 -18.27
CA LYS A 141 0.78 -23.41 -18.82
C LYS A 141 1.38 -22.53 -17.73
N LYS A 142 2.50 -21.88 -18.02
CA LYS A 142 3.10 -20.93 -17.07
C LYS A 142 2.16 -19.75 -16.84
N GLU A 143 1.93 -19.42 -15.59
CA GLU A 143 0.94 -18.42 -15.19
C GLU A 143 1.41 -17.64 -13.96
N THR A 144 0.89 -16.41 -13.84
CA THR A 144 1.07 -15.60 -12.62
C THR A 144 0.09 -16.05 -11.55
N VAL A 145 0.57 -16.21 -10.32
CA VAL A 145 -0.24 -16.67 -9.17
C VAL A 145 0.12 -15.89 -7.90
N ARG A 146 -0.83 -15.79 -6.96
CA ARG A 146 -0.55 -15.36 -5.60
C ARG A 146 0.16 -16.47 -4.83
N ALA A 147 1.20 -16.13 -4.09
CA ALA A 147 2.03 -17.05 -3.32
C ALA A 147 2.29 -16.54 -1.91
N SER A 148 2.29 -17.45 -0.94
CA SER A 148 2.76 -17.22 0.42
C SER A 148 3.78 -18.31 0.76
N LEU A 149 4.92 -17.93 1.32
CA LEU A 149 6.03 -18.81 1.63
C LEU A 149 6.37 -18.67 3.11
N THR A 150 6.39 -19.77 3.85
CA THR A 150 6.77 -19.76 5.27
C THR A 150 7.81 -20.83 5.58
N ASP A 151 8.60 -20.65 6.63
CA ASP A 151 9.41 -21.72 7.20
C ASP A 151 8.58 -22.71 8.04
N GLU A 152 9.25 -23.67 8.68
CA GLU A 152 8.64 -24.65 9.59
C GLU A 152 8.04 -24.06 10.87
N TYR A 153 8.40 -22.82 11.22
CA TYR A 153 7.89 -22.09 12.37
C TYR A 153 6.76 -21.13 12.00
N GLY A 154 6.41 -21.04 10.71
CA GLY A 154 5.38 -20.15 10.20
C GLY A 154 5.87 -18.73 9.93
N HIS A 155 7.17 -18.46 9.98
CA HIS A 155 7.69 -17.13 9.64
C HIS A 155 7.61 -16.91 8.12
N PRO A 156 7.07 -15.78 7.66
CA PRO A 156 6.95 -15.48 6.25
C PRO A 156 8.31 -15.17 5.63
N PHE A 157 8.52 -15.64 4.41
CA PHE A 157 9.62 -15.29 3.54
C PHE A 157 9.09 -14.59 2.29
N PHE A 158 9.81 -13.55 1.85
CA PHE A 158 9.45 -12.76 0.68
C PHE A 158 10.67 -12.59 -0.24
N PRO A 159 10.47 -12.60 -1.57
CA PRO A 159 11.54 -12.33 -2.53
C PRO A 159 12.06 -10.90 -2.40
N LYS A 160 13.35 -10.71 -2.70
CA LYS A 160 13.88 -9.36 -2.94
C LYS A 160 13.25 -8.79 -4.20
N ASN A 161 13.06 -7.47 -4.23
CA ASN A 161 12.55 -6.72 -5.39
C ASN A 161 11.13 -7.14 -5.82
N MET A 162 10.29 -7.48 -4.84
CA MET A 162 8.86 -7.68 -5.06
C MET A 162 8.08 -6.91 -3.99
N THR A 163 6.90 -6.44 -4.38
CA THR A 163 5.93 -5.84 -3.46
C THR A 163 5.46 -6.87 -2.45
N LEU A 164 5.50 -6.48 -1.18
CA LEU A 164 5.00 -7.25 -0.06
C LEU A 164 3.52 -6.92 0.15
N HIS A 165 2.68 -7.94 0.22
CA HIS A 165 1.28 -7.77 0.61
C HIS A 165 1.00 -8.47 1.93
N GLN A 166 0.08 -7.91 2.70
CA GLN A 166 -0.45 -8.51 3.91
C GLN A 166 -1.96 -8.39 3.89
N GLU A 167 -2.67 -9.48 4.15
CA GLU A 167 -4.11 -9.43 4.37
C GLU A 167 -4.42 -9.39 5.89
N GLY A 168 -5.30 -8.47 6.29
CA GLY A 168 -5.56 -8.20 7.70
C GLY A 168 -6.47 -9.21 8.39
N GLN A 169 -7.17 -10.08 7.65
CA GLN A 169 -8.19 -10.97 8.20
C GLN A 169 -7.59 -12.25 8.79
N HIS A 170 -6.56 -12.81 8.15
CA HIS A 170 -5.88 -14.04 8.58
C HIS A 170 -4.37 -13.84 8.78
N GLY A 171 -3.87 -12.61 8.61
CA GLY A 171 -2.47 -12.25 8.83
C GLY A 171 -1.49 -12.86 7.82
N LYS A 172 -1.95 -13.32 6.66
CA LYS A 172 -1.08 -13.88 5.63
C LYS A 172 -0.30 -12.81 4.92
N VAL A 173 1.01 -13.05 4.85
CA VAL A 173 1.93 -12.32 3.98
C VAL A 173 2.03 -13.05 2.65
N PHE A 174 1.89 -12.32 1.55
CA PHE A 174 1.92 -12.90 0.20
C PHE A 174 2.56 -11.95 -0.82
N PHE A 175 2.87 -12.51 -1.98
CA PHE A 175 3.45 -11.82 -3.14
C PHE A 175 2.97 -12.54 -4.42
N TYR A 176 3.24 -11.96 -5.58
CA TYR A 176 2.87 -12.55 -6.87
C TYR A 176 4.09 -13.10 -7.61
N ILE A 177 4.00 -14.36 -8.04
CA ILE A 177 5.04 -15.01 -8.84
C ILE A 177 4.65 -14.89 -10.31
N SER A 178 5.40 -14.10 -11.07
CA SER A 178 5.22 -13.96 -12.52
C SER A 178 5.88 -15.12 -13.27
N GLU A 179 5.18 -16.26 -13.36
CA GLU A 179 5.57 -17.52 -14.02
C GLU A 179 6.77 -18.26 -13.41
N ASN A 180 7.88 -17.56 -13.18
CA ASN A 180 9.08 -18.08 -12.55
C ASN A 180 9.77 -17.02 -11.69
N THR A 181 10.36 -17.44 -10.59
CA THR A 181 11.11 -16.56 -9.68
C THR A 181 12.16 -17.35 -8.93
N THR A 182 13.31 -16.74 -8.69
CA THR A 182 14.36 -17.29 -7.85
C THR A 182 14.39 -16.57 -6.52
N ILE A 183 14.33 -17.32 -5.42
CA ILE A 183 14.37 -16.80 -4.05
C ILE A 183 15.59 -17.39 -3.34
N GLU A 184 16.38 -16.55 -2.68
CA GLU A 184 17.43 -17.00 -1.77
C GLU A 184 16.82 -17.37 -0.41
N LEU A 185 16.93 -18.63 -0.02
CA LEU A 185 16.36 -19.14 1.23
C LEU A 185 17.43 -19.74 2.13
N PRO A 186 17.41 -19.46 3.46
CA PRO A 186 18.21 -20.19 4.44
C PRO A 186 18.03 -21.71 4.34
N LYS A 187 19.03 -22.48 4.76
CA LYS A 187 18.86 -23.92 4.96
C LYS A 187 17.69 -24.17 5.92
N GLY A 188 16.71 -24.97 5.49
CA GLY A 188 15.49 -25.19 6.27
C GLY A 188 14.39 -25.90 5.50
N LYS A 189 13.25 -26.08 6.17
CA LYS A 189 12.01 -26.61 5.57
C LYS A 189 11.04 -25.46 5.34
N TYR A 190 10.33 -25.53 4.21
CA TYR A 190 9.46 -24.47 3.75
C TYR A 190 8.12 -25.01 3.28
N THR A 191 7.10 -24.17 3.46
CA THR A 191 5.74 -24.37 2.96
C THR A 191 5.42 -23.26 1.97
N LEU A 192 5.20 -23.61 0.70
CA LEU A 192 4.73 -22.71 -0.34
C LEU A 192 3.24 -22.96 -0.58
N THR A 193 2.42 -21.92 -0.41
CA THR A 193 0.99 -21.92 -0.69
C THR A 193 0.70 -21.02 -1.87
N VAL A 194 0.05 -21.53 -2.91
CA VAL A 194 -0.26 -20.79 -4.14
C VAL A 194 -1.73 -20.90 -4.53
N VAL A 195 -2.24 -19.87 -5.20
CA VAL A 195 -3.59 -19.81 -5.76
C VAL A 195 -3.64 -18.79 -6.90
N LYS A 196 -4.50 -19.04 -7.89
CA LYS A 196 -4.91 -18.07 -8.91
C LYS A 196 -6.38 -17.70 -8.70
N GLY A 197 -6.62 -16.51 -8.15
CA GLY A 197 -7.95 -15.94 -7.93
C GLY A 197 -8.98 -16.92 -7.33
N PHE A 198 -10.20 -16.83 -7.84
CA PHE A 198 -11.28 -17.79 -7.56
C PHE A 198 -11.35 -18.95 -8.57
N GLU A 199 -10.47 -18.95 -9.58
CA GLU A 199 -10.47 -19.92 -10.68
C GLU A 199 -9.81 -21.25 -10.29
N THR A 200 -9.01 -21.27 -9.22
CA THR A 200 -8.26 -22.46 -8.78
C THR A 200 -8.45 -22.72 -7.29
N LYS A 201 -8.26 -23.97 -6.87
CA LYS A 201 -8.13 -24.29 -5.43
C LYS A 201 -6.73 -23.92 -4.95
N VAL A 202 -6.65 -23.50 -3.69
CA VAL A 202 -5.36 -23.33 -3.00
C VAL A 202 -4.57 -24.63 -3.05
N LYS A 203 -3.29 -24.55 -3.43
CA LYS A 203 -2.34 -25.68 -3.43
C LYS A 203 -1.16 -25.36 -2.53
N THR A 204 -0.81 -26.33 -1.69
CA THR A 204 0.33 -26.22 -0.77
C THR A 204 1.38 -27.27 -1.11
N VAL A 205 2.65 -26.86 -1.14
CA VAL A 205 3.81 -27.71 -1.42
C VAL A 205 4.85 -27.49 -0.34
N ASN A 206 5.34 -28.60 0.24
CA ASN A 206 6.43 -28.58 1.20
C ASN A 206 7.75 -28.95 0.52
N PHE A 207 8.84 -28.27 0.86
CA PHE A 207 10.16 -28.60 0.35
C PHE A 207 11.26 -28.28 1.36
N THR A 208 12.42 -28.92 1.19
CA THR A 208 13.62 -28.68 1.99
C THR A 208 14.70 -28.05 1.13
N VAL A 209 15.43 -27.11 1.73
CA VAL A 209 16.62 -26.46 1.19
C VAL A 209 17.79 -26.89 2.08
N ASP A 210 18.68 -27.74 1.58
CA ASP A 210 19.74 -28.39 2.36
C ASP A 210 21.13 -28.41 1.71
N GLU A 211 21.22 -28.13 0.41
CA GLU A 211 22.44 -28.10 -0.38
C GLU A 211 22.53 -26.85 -1.29
N ALA A 212 23.74 -26.57 -1.79
CA ALA A 212 24.01 -25.39 -2.62
C ALA A 212 23.50 -25.47 -4.07
N SER A 213 23.00 -26.62 -4.50
CA SER A 213 22.42 -26.78 -5.82
C SER A 213 21.12 -25.96 -5.92
N VAL A 214 20.81 -25.43 -7.11
CA VAL A 214 19.55 -24.69 -7.30
C VAL A 214 18.38 -25.65 -7.14
N LYS A 215 17.61 -25.50 -6.06
CA LYS A 215 16.40 -26.30 -5.84
C LYS A 215 15.32 -25.83 -6.81
N LYS A 216 14.74 -26.74 -7.58
CA LYS A 216 13.62 -26.44 -8.48
C LYS A 216 12.30 -26.89 -7.85
N VAL A 217 11.37 -25.96 -7.70
CA VAL A 217 10.01 -26.21 -7.19
C VAL A 217 9.04 -25.84 -8.30
N THR A 218 8.25 -26.80 -8.77
CA THR A 218 7.18 -26.54 -9.75
C THR A 218 5.84 -26.80 -9.12
N VAL A 219 4.94 -25.82 -9.22
CA VAL A 219 3.56 -25.95 -8.74
C VAL A 219 2.61 -25.73 -9.90
N ASP A 220 1.86 -26.78 -10.24
CA ASP A 220 0.83 -26.75 -11.26
C ASP A 220 -0.55 -26.77 -10.60
N LEU A 221 -1.31 -25.70 -10.77
CA LEU A 221 -2.69 -25.56 -10.34
C LEU A 221 -3.62 -26.16 -11.40
N ALA A 222 -4.83 -26.54 -10.99
CA ALA A 222 -5.89 -26.95 -11.91
C ALA A 222 -7.04 -25.95 -11.82
N GLU A 223 -7.54 -25.48 -12.97
CA GLU A 223 -8.76 -24.68 -13.00
C GLU A 223 -9.94 -25.50 -12.46
N ILE A 224 -10.77 -24.88 -11.63
CA ILE A 224 -12.06 -25.42 -11.21
C ILE A 224 -13.04 -25.29 -12.38
N TRP A 225 -12.96 -24.17 -13.08
CA TRP A 225 -13.73 -23.82 -14.27
C TRP A 225 -12.98 -22.71 -15.01
N SER A 226 -13.12 -22.67 -16.34
CA SER A 226 -12.46 -21.69 -17.20
C SER A 226 -13.46 -20.62 -17.66
N PRO A 227 -13.48 -19.41 -17.06
CA PRO A 227 -14.45 -18.37 -17.40
C PRO A 227 -14.30 -17.92 -18.85
N ARG A 228 -13.07 -17.67 -19.30
CA ARG A 228 -12.77 -17.21 -20.66
C ARG A 228 -13.20 -18.20 -21.74
N ALA A 229 -13.12 -19.51 -21.48
CA ALA A 229 -13.62 -20.52 -22.41
C ALA A 229 -15.13 -20.43 -22.64
N HIS A 230 -15.85 -19.75 -21.73
CA HIS A 230 -17.29 -19.54 -21.78
C HIS A 230 -17.67 -18.06 -21.97
N ASN A 231 -16.73 -17.21 -22.40
CA ASN A 231 -16.91 -15.76 -22.57
C ASN A 231 -17.29 -14.99 -21.29
N TRP A 232 -16.91 -15.51 -20.12
CA TRP A 232 -16.97 -14.79 -18.85
C TRP A 232 -15.61 -14.16 -18.55
N TYR A 233 -15.63 -12.98 -17.94
CA TYR A 233 -14.43 -12.21 -17.60
C TYR A 233 -14.47 -11.78 -16.14
N GLY A 234 -13.33 -11.92 -15.45
CA GLY A 234 -13.16 -11.47 -14.07
C GLY A 234 -12.94 -9.96 -13.98
N SER A 235 -13.57 -9.30 -13.01
CA SER A 235 -13.34 -7.88 -12.78
C SER A 235 -13.45 -7.50 -11.31
N ASP A 236 -12.60 -6.56 -10.90
CA ASP A 236 -12.73 -5.83 -9.64
C ASP A 236 -12.94 -4.34 -9.95
N ASN A 237 -13.90 -3.73 -9.26
CA ASN A 237 -14.33 -2.35 -9.46
C ASN A 237 -14.26 -1.48 -8.20
N HIS A 238 -13.66 -2.00 -7.13
CA HIS A 238 -13.52 -1.29 -5.87
C HIS A 238 -12.23 -1.67 -5.13
N PHE A 239 -11.13 -1.12 -5.63
CA PHE A 239 -9.83 -1.14 -4.95
C PHE A 239 -9.11 0.18 -5.22
N HIS A 240 -8.12 0.49 -4.39
CA HIS A 240 -7.34 1.73 -4.51
C HIS A 240 -5.87 1.39 -4.74
N LEU A 241 -5.23 2.13 -5.65
CA LEU A 241 -3.80 1.98 -5.90
C LEU A 241 -3.00 2.45 -4.68
N ASN A 242 -3.23 3.71 -4.24
CA ASN A 242 -2.57 4.27 -3.07
C ASN A 242 -3.59 4.79 -2.05
N TYR A 243 -3.70 4.12 -0.90
CA TYR A 243 -4.63 4.51 0.17
C TYR A 243 -4.05 4.25 1.56
N GLY A 244 -3.05 5.04 1.96
CA GLY A 244 -2.44 4.96 3.29
C GLY A 244 -1.45 3.80 3.50
N GLY A 245 -1.02 3.13 2.42
CA GLY A 245 0.00 2.07 2.42
C GLY A 245 1.42 2.55 2.75
N THR A 246 2.37 1.62 2.71
CA THR A 246 3.81 1.87 2.99
C THR A 246 4.65 2.01 1.73
N THR A 247 4.03 1.87 0.57
CA THR A 247 4.61 2.00 -0.77
C THR A 247 3.81 3.00 -1.61
N MET A 248 4.42 3.52 -2.68
CA MET A 248 3.76 4.44 -3.61
C MET A 248 3.72 3.75 -4.96
N LEU A 249 2.66 3.00 -5.19
CA LEU A 249 2.51 2.18 -6.39
C LEU A 249 2.21 3.05 -7.60
N THR A 250 2.74 2.63 -8.75
CA THR A 250 2.35 3.07 -10.08
C THR A 250 1.30 2.11 -10.67
N PRO A 251 0.48 2.54 -11.64
CA PRO A 251 -0.51 1.67 -12.28
C PRO A 251 0.06 0.35 -12.85
N GLU A 252 1.33 0.33 -13.24
CA GLU A 252 1.99 -0.86 -13.75
C GLU A 252 2.25 -1.91 -12.66
N ASP A 253 2.41 -1.50 -11.40
CA ASP A 253 2.76 -2.38 -10.29
C ASP A 253 1.63 -3.36 -9.92
N ILE A 254 0.37 -3.03 -10.23
CA ILE A 254 -0.79 -3.89 -9.96
C ILE A 254 -1.06 -4.94 -11.05
N ILE A 255 -0.34 -4.91 -12.17
CA ILE A 255 -0.54 -5.87 -13.27
C ILE A 255 -0.33 -7.33 -12.82
N PRO A 256 0.73 -7.68 -12.07
CA PRO A 256 0.91 -9.03 -11.54
C PRO A 256 -0.24 -9.43 -10.60
N GLU A 257 -0.82 -8.48 -9.87
CA GLU A 257 -1.94 -8.72 -8.96
C GLU A 257 -3.19 -9.13 -9.74
N LEU A 258 -3.59 -8.33 -10.73
CA LEU A 258 -4.73 -8.66 -11.59
C LEU A 258 -4.55 -10.02 -12.27
N LYS A 259 -3.35 -10.31 -12.78
CA LYS A 259 -3.06 -11.62 -13.41
C LYS A 259 -3.12 -12.76 -12.39
N GLY A 260 -2.58 -12.55 -11.19
CA GLY A 260 -2.55 -13.53 -10.12
C GLY A 260 -3.91 -13.81 -9.49
N GLU A 261 -4.81 -12.82 -9.49
CA GLU A 261 -6.19 -12.95 -9.01
C GLU A 261 -7.19 -13.35 -10.11
N GLY A 262 -6.71 -13.65 -11.33
CA GLY A 262 -7.57 -14.08 -12.44
C GLY A 262 -8.51 -12.98 -12.95
N LEU A 263 -8.11 -11.72 -12.81
CA LEU A 263 -8.89 -10.57 -13.25
C LEU A 263 -8.51 -10.17 -14.68
N ASP A 264 -9.53 -9.92 -15.50
CA ASP A 264 -9.41 -9.46 -16.88
C ASP A 264 -9.52 -7.94 -16.99
N PHE A 265 -10.29 -7.34 -16.08
CA PHE A 265 -10.57 -5.91 -16.03
C PHE A 265 -10.40 -5.38 -14.62
N GLY A 266 -9.57 -4.35 -14.44
CA GLY A 266 -9.43 -3.64 -13.17
C GLY A 266 -9.94 -2.20 -13.27
N PHE A 267 -10.73 -1.77 -12.29
CA PHE A 267 -11.12 -0.37 -12.14
C PHE A 267 -10.65 0.18 -10.79
N PRO A 268 -9.34 0.47 -10.64
CA PRO A 268 -8.85 1.15 -9.44
C PRO A 268 -9.53 2.51 -9.31
N LEU A 269 -9.93 2.86 -8.09
CA LEU A 269 -10.61 4.12 -7.81
C LEU A 269 -9.61 5.13 -7.26
N VAL A 270 -9.47 6.26 -7.94
CA VAL A 270 -8.89 7.45 -7.31
C VAL A 270 -9.78 7.83 -6.13
N ALA A 271 -9.16 8.23 -5.03
CA ALA A 271 -9.86 8.27 -3.76
C ALA A 271 -9.84 9.67 -3.16
N ASN A 272 -10.66 9.84 -2.14
CA ASN A 272 -10.65 11.03 -1.33
C ASN A 272 -10.53 10.67 0.14
N LEU A 273 -9.88 11.55 0.90
CA LEU A 273 -9.92 11.47 2.34
C LEU A 273 -9.75 12.85 2.96
N HIS A 274 -10.83 13.34 3.58
CA HIS A 274 -10.93 14.66 4.19
C HIS A 274 -10.69 15.83 3.24
N HIS A 275 -9.44 16.28 3.12
CA HIS A 275 -9.05 17.37 2.22
C HIS A 275 -8.13 16.89 1.09
N LYS A 276 -7.74 15.60 1.10
CA LYS A 276 -6.81 15.00 0.14
C LYS A 276 -7.57 14.32 -0.99
N LEU A 277 -7.07 14.50 -2.22
CA LEU A 277 -7.59 13.87 -3.44
C LEU A 277 -6.49 12.96 -3.98
N LEU A 278 -6.51 11.69 -3.55
CA LEU A 278 -5.46 10.73 -3.81
C LEU A 278 -5.50 10.27 -5.26
N ASP A 279 -4.33 10.29 -5.91
CA ASP A 279 -4.11 9.81 -7.28
C ASP A 279 -4.99 10.49 -8.35
N ARG A 280 -5.45 11.73 -8.12
CA ARG A 280 -6.39 12.43 -9.01
C ARG A 280 -5.93 12.48 -10.47
N GLU A 281 -4.65 12.61 -10.71
CA GLU A 281 -4.05 12.62 -12.05
C GLU A 281 -4.24 11.31 -12.83
N LEU A 282 -4.58 10.20 -12.14
CA LEU A 282 -4.76 8.89 -12.75
C LEU A 282 -6.16 8.68 -13.32
N VAL A 283 -7.15 9.57 -13.12
CA VAL A 283 -8.53 9.39 -13.62
C VAL A 283 -8.58 9.03 -15.11
N ALA A 284 -7.78 9.70 -15.93
CA ALA A 284 -7.72 9.46 -17.38
C ALA A 284 -6.73 8.34 -17.78
N TRP A 285 -6.05 7.72 -16.82
CA TRP A 285 -5.11 6.65 -17.10
C TRP A 285 -5.86 5.37 -17.50
N GLU A 286 -5.40 4.76 -18.61
CA GLU A 286 -5.96 3.51 -19.12
C GLU A 286 -4.87 2.56 -19.61
N ARG A 287 -5.17 1.26 -19.51
CA ARG A 287 -4.43 0.18 -20.13
C ARG A 287 -5.35 -0.60 -21.07
N LYS A 288 -4.98 -0.66 -22.36
CA LYS A 288 -5.77 -1.34 -23.42
C LYS A 288 -5.46 -2.82 -23.57
N GLU A 289 -4.30 -3.26 -23.11
CA GLU A 289 -3.89 -4.66 -23.11
C GLU A 289 -4.54 -5.43 -21.95
N PHE A 290 -4.66 -6.76 -22.04
CA PHE A 290 -5.15 -7.58 -20.93
C PHE A 290 -4.08 -7.84 -19.85
N PRO A 291 -4.39 -7.77 -18.54
CA PRO A 291 -5.65 -7.29 -17.98
C PRO A 291 -5.87 -5.79 -18.26
N LYS A 292 -7.05 -5.45 -18.78
CA LYS A 292 -7.40 -4.07 -19.13
C LYS A 292 -7.66 -3.29 -17.87
N MET A 293 -7.33 -2.01 -17.88
CA MET A 293 -7.57 -1.15 -16.73
C MET A 293 -8.05 0.23 -17.17
N LYS A 294 -8.96 0.79 -16.40
CA LYS A 294 -9.33 2.22 -16.49
C LYS A 294 -9.61 2.69 -15.07
N PHE A 295 -8.96 3.77 -14.66
CA PHE A 295 -9.26 4.34 -13.34
C PHE A 295 -10.69 4.86 -13.31
N GLY A 296 -11.35 4.66 -12.18
CA GLY A 296 -12.57 5.34 -11.81
C GLY A 296 -12.31 6.27 -10.65
N GLN A 297 -13.36 6.86 -10.11
CA GLN A 297 -13.33 7.71 -8.92
C GLN A 297 -14.25 7.11 -7.86
N GLU A 298 -13.79 7.11 -6.61
CA GLU A 298 -14.69 6.95 -5.47
C GLU A 298 -15.17 8.32 -4.98
N THR A 299 -16.48 8.51 -4.92
CA THR A 299 -17.13 9.67 -4.29
C THR A 299 -17.64 9.28 -2.90
N ARG A 300 -17.62 10.23 -1.96
CA ARG A 300 -17.93 9.97 -0.55
C ARG A 300 -19.00 10.91 0.00
N SER A 301 -20.12 10.34 0.42
CA SER A 301 -21.07 11.01 1.30
C SER A 301 -20.96 10.47 2.72
N HIS A 302 -20.95 11.36 3.72
CA HIS A 302 -21.02 10.93 5.13
C HIS A 302 -22.30 10.17 5.49
N PHE A 303 -23.37 10.30 4.70
CA PHE A 303 -24.68 9.73 5.01
C PHE A 303 -25.24 8.80 3.94
N LEU A 304 -24.84 8.94 2.68
CA LEU A 304 -25.30 8.08 1.56
C LEU A 304 -24.31 6.99 1.15
N GLY A 305 -23.20 6.87 1.88
CA GLY A 305 -22.13 5.92 1.60
C GLY A 305 -21.25 6.36 0.44
N HIS A 306 -20.46 5.42 -0.09
CA HIS A 306 -19.54 5.67 -1.19
C HIS A 306 -20.10 5.12 -2.50
N LEU A 307 -19.75 5.78 -3.60
CA LEU A 307 -20.07 5.36 -4.95
C LEU A 307 -18.83 5.34 -5.83
N ASN A 308 -18.76 4.43 -6.79
CA ASN A 308 -17.80 4.52 -7.89
C ASN A 308 -18.42 5.27 -9.07
N VAL A 309 -17.57 6.02 -9.75
CA VAL A 309 -17.82 6.62 -11.05
C VAL A 309 -16.75 6.08 -11.99
N LEU A 310 -17.18 5.19 -12.88
CA LEU A 310 -16.31 4.45 -13.78
C LEU A 310 -16.42 4.97 -15.21
N ALA A 311 -15.35 4.80 -15.96
CA ALA A 311 -15.28 5.07 -17.39
C ALA A 311 -15.58 6.52 -17.81
N THR A 312 -15.47 7.49 -16.90
CA THR A 312 -15.53 8.92 -17.21
C THR A 312 -14.13 9.47 -17.54
N GLU A 313 -14.07 10.57 -18.29
CA GLU A 313 -12.82 11.30 -18.55
C GLU A 313 -12.52 12.34 -17.46
N GLU A 314 -13.58 12.86 -16.84
CA GLU A 314 -13.51 13.86 -15.77
C GLU A 314 -14.16 13.29 -14.49
N PRO A 315 -13.66 13.67 -13.31
CA PRO A 315 -14.26 13.27 -12.04
C PRO A 315 -15.50 14.10 -11.71
N PHE A 316 -16.43 13.51 -10.95
CA PHE A 316 -17.53 14.20 -10.30
C PHE A 316 -17.01 15.20 -9.27
N TRP A 317 -17.66 16.37 -9.15
CA TRP A 317 -17.33 17.39 -8.16
C TRP A 317 -18.57 17.85 -7.37
N PRO A 318 -18.49 17.97 -6.03
CA PRO A 318 -17.34 17.67 -5.17
C PRO A 318 -17.11 16.16 -4.99
N TRP A 319 -15.87 15.76 -4.71
CA TRP A 319 -15.53 14.35 -4.47
C TRP A 319 -16.12 13.82 -3.15
N MET A 320 -16.36 14.74 -2.20
CA MET A 320 -16.86 14.42 -0.88
C MET A 320 -17.70 15.53 -0.28
N TRP A 321 -18.74 15.14 0.47
CA TRP A 321 -19.71 16.05 1.08
C TRP A 321 -20.41 15.42 2.30
N GLY A 322 -21.09 16.26 3.09
CA GLY A 322 -21.80 15.87 4.29
C GLY A 322 -21.28 16.54 5.57
N PRO A 323 -22.01 16.42 6.69
CA PRO A 323 -21.98 17.37 7.82
C PRO A 323 -20.61 17.67 8.43
N ASP A 324 -19.68 16.73 8.44
CA ASP A 324 -18.35 16.93 9.04
C ASP A 324 -17.35 17.63 8.10
N TYR A 325 -17.72 17.93 6.85
CA TYR A 325 -16.88 18.73 5.94
C TYR A 325 -17.09 20.23 6.15
N SER A 326 -16.00 20.99 6.21
CA SER A 326 -16.06 22.45 6.44
C SER A 326 -16.66 23.23 5.27
N VAL A 327 -16.33 22.86 4.02
CA VAL A 327 -16.80 23.56 2.81
C VAL A 327 -18.10 22.94 2.29
N TYR A 328 -18.12 21.62 2.09
CA TYR A 328 -19.27 20.90 1.50
C TYR A 328 -20.20 20.28 2.56
N GLY A 329 -20.19 20.84 3.79
CA GLY A 329 -20.96 20.32 4.92
C GLY A 329 -22.47 20.45 4.81
N ARG A 330 -22.93 21.37 3.97
CA ARG A 330 -24.35 21.71 3.78
C ARG A 330 -24.89 21.34 2.41
N GLU A 331 -24.06 20.70 1.58
CA GLU A 331 -24.47 20.27 0.24
C GLU A 331 -25.46 19.12 0.34
N ASP A 332 -26.61 19.28 -0.33
CA ASP A 332 -27.65 18.25 -0.43
C ASP A 332 -27.54 17.55 -1.79
N ILE A 333 -26.42 16.85 -1.98
CA ILE A 333 -26.13 16.09 -3.19
C ILE A 333 -26.54 14.64 -2.95
N SER A 334 -27.46 14.15 -3.79
CA SER A 334 -27.94 12.78 -3.70
C SER A 334 -27.04 11.83 -4.48
N ASN A 335 -27.09 10.54 -4.15
CA ASN A 335 -26.45 9.50 -4.96
C ASN A 335 -26.98 9.52 -6.41
N ALA A 336 -28.25 9.92 -6.62
CA ALA A 336 -28.80 10.01 -7.96
C ALA A 336 -28.12 11.11 -8.81
N ASP A 337 -27.60 12.17 -8.20
CA ASP A 337 -26.89 13.22 -8.94
C ASP A 337 -25.53 12.73 -9.45
N VAL A 338 -24.83 11.94 -8.63
CA VAL A 338 -23.59 11.26 -9.04
C VAL A 338 -23.86 10.25 -10.17
N MET A 339 -24.94 9.47 -10.05
CA MET A 339 -25.33 8.48 -11.06
C MET A 339 -25.70 9.14 -12.40
N LYS A 340 -26.46 10.24 -12.36
CA LYS A 340 -26.79 11.03 -13.56
C LYS A 340 -25.55 11.64 -14.20
N PHE A 341 -24.58 12.10 -13.40
CA PHE A 341 -23.31 12.58 -13.94
C PHE A 341 -22.56 11.47 -14.69
N ALA A 342 -22.46 10.28 -14.09
CA ALA A 342 -21.80 9.14 -14.72
C ALA A 342 -22.50 8.78 -16.04
N GLU A 343 -23.84 8.67 -16.03
CA GLU A 343 -24.64 8.38 -17.23
C GLU A 343 -24.46 9.46 -18.32
N ALA A 344 -24.55 10.74 -17.95
CA ALA A 344 -24.38 11.85 -18.88
C ALA A 344 -22.97 11.91 -19.50
N SER A 345 -21.97 11.37 -18.79
CA SER A 345 -20.58 11.23 -19.26
C SER A 345 -20.33 9.95 -20.06
N GLY A 346 -21.36 9.11 -20.28
CA GLY A 346 -21.23 7.80 -20.92
C GLY A 346 -20.53 6.75 -20.04
N GLY A 347 -20.34 7.05 -18.77
CA GLY A 347 -19.74 6.18 -17.77
C GLY A 347 -20.77 5.34 -17.00
N ILE A 348 -20.31 4.73 -15.91
CA ILE A 348 -21.13 3.88 -15.05
C ILE A 348 -20.98 4.35 -13.61
N GLY A 349 -22.10 4.64 -12.95
CA GLY A 349 -22.14 4.87 -11.52
C GLY A 349 -22.58 3.61 -10.78
N GLY A 350 -22.02 3.34 -9.60
CA GLY A 350 -22.34 2.15 -8.82
C GLY A 350 -22.09 2.31 -7.33
N TYR A 351 -22.78 1.50 -6.53
CA TYR A 351 -22.51 1.37 -5.10
C TYR A 351 -21.34 0.41 -4.89
N VAL A 352 -20.39 0.80 -4.04
CA VAL A 352 -19.13 0.06 -3.87
C VAL A 352 -19.05 -0.77 -2.59
N HIS A 353 -19.92 -0.47 -1.63
CA HIS A 353 -20.08 -1.25 -0.39
C HIS A 353 -21.39 -2.04 -0.44
N PRO A 354 -21.40 -3.30 0.05
CA PRO A 354 -22.65 -4.01 0.25
C PRO A 354 -23.51 -3.26 1.28
N VAL A 355 -24.81 -3.18 1.04
CA VAL A 355 -25.74 -2.63 2.03
C VAL A 355 -25.78 -3.58 3.21
N TYR A 356 -25.35 -3.13 4.39
CA TYR A 356 -25.47 -3.93 5.61
C TYR A 356 -26.92 -3.85 6.11
N TYR A 357 -27.82 -4.61 5.49
CA TYR A 357 -29.10 -4.90 6.13
C TYR A 357 -28.85 -5.94 7.22
N ARG A 358 -29.09 -5.54 8.46
CA ARG A 358 -29.31 -6.45 9.57
C ARG A 358 -30.82 -6.68 9.60
N ASP A 359 -31.27 -7.83 9.10
CA ASP A 359 -32.68 -8.24 9.21
C ASP A 359 -33.14 -8.30 10.67
#